data_AF-A0A8D8A0H0-F1
#
_entry.id   AF-A0A8D8A0H0-F1
#
_cell.length_a   1.000
_cell.length_b   1.000
_cell.length_c   1.000
_cell.angle_alpha   90.00
_cell.angle_beta   90.00
_cell.angle_gamma   90.00
#
_symmetry.space_group_name_H-M   'P 1'
#
loop_
_entity.id
_entity.type
_entity.pdbx_description
1 polymer ?
#
loop_
_entity_poly.entity_id
_entity_poly.type
_entity_poly.pdbx_seq_one_letter_code
_entity_poly.pdbx_strand_id
1 'polypeptide(L)'
;MSFADAVQQLHTTFASGKTRNVDFRLKQLRNLLRMYEENSAEMVKVLAADLRKHKQEAHVLEIDFMINDIRNTIFNLQEWVKPEKPEKTMVNIMDGVYIYKDPYGVVLVIGAWNYPLQLTLVPVAGAIASGNCVLIKPSEVAPATS
;
A
#
# COMPACT_ATOMS: atom_id res chain seq x y z
N MET A 1 6.68 -18.98 -13.19
CA MET A 1 6.89 -17.59 -13.63
C MET A 1 8.21 -17.13 -13.04
N SER A 2 9.16 -16.67 -13.86
CA SER A 2 10.43 -16.16 -13.35
C SER A 2 10.23 -14.79 -12.66
N PHE A 3 11.21 -14.36 -11.87
CA PHE A 3 11.21 -13.01 -11.30
C PHE A 3 11.13 -11.92 -12.40
N ALA A 4 11.86 -12.12 -13.50
CA ALA A 4 11.85 -11.21 -14.63
C ALA A 4 10.44 -11.11 -15.27
N ASP A 5 9.74 -12.24 -15.40
CA ASP A 5 8.38 -12.26 -15.95
C ASP A 5 7.39 -11.49 -15.06
N ALA A 6 7.51 -11.66 -13.73
CA ALA A 6 6.65 -10.95 -12.78
C ALA A 6 6.87 -9.44 -12.84
N VAL A 7 8.13 -8.99 -12.87
CA VAL A 7 8.49 -7.57 -13.01
C VAL A 7 7.98 -7.02 -14.35
N GLN A 8 8.17 -7.75 -15.45
CA GLN A 8 7.71 -7.34 -16.77
C GLN A 8 6.18 -7.21 -16.82
N GLN A 9 5.44 -8.14 -16.20
CA GLN A 9 3.99 -8.07 -16.12
C GLN A 9 3.51 -6.83 -15.35
N LEU A 10 4.19 -6.46 -14.27
CA LEU A 10 3.87 -5.25 -13.51
C LEU A 10 4.11 -3.99 -14.35
N HIS A 11 5.25 -3.91 -15.07
CA HIS A 11 5.53 -2.79 -15.97
C HIS A 11 4.48 -2.67 -17.08
N THR A 12 4.11 -3.78 -17.73
CA THR A 12 3.05 -3.80 -18.75
C THR A 12 1.71 -3.36 -18.17
N THR A 13 1.38 -3.81 -16.96
CA THR A 13 0.14 -3.42 -16.28
C THR A 13 0.13 -1.93 -15.96
N PHE A 14 1.24 -1.39 -15.45
CA PHE A 14 1.35 0.04 -15.17
C PHE A 14 1.24 0.88 -16.45
N ALA A 15 1.94 0.47 -17.52
CA ALA A 15 1.92 1.13 -18.82
C ALA A 15 0.52 1.16 -19.46
N SER A 16 -0.35 0.20 -19.14
CA SER A 16 -1.75 0.23 -19.59
C SER A 16 -2.57 1.40 -19.02
N GLY A 17 -2.07 2.10 -18.01
CA GLY A 17 -2.75 3.22 -17.35
C GLY A 17 -3.86 2.80 -16.39
N LYS A 18 -4.13 1.50 -16.22
CA LYS A 18 -5.19 0.96 -15.35
C LYS A 18 -5.17 1.53 -13.93
N THR A 19 -3.97 1.72 -13.37
CA THR A 19 -3.80 2.21 -12.00
C THR A 19 -4.01 3.73 -11.86
N ARG A 20 -4.09 4.49 -12.96
CA ARG A 20 -4.35 5.94 -12.90
C ARG A 20 -5.75 6.25 -12.39
N ASN A 21 -6.75 5.40 -12.70
CA ASN A 21 -8.13 5.56 -12.24
C ASN A 21 -8.24 5.40 -10.71
N VAL A 22 -8.76 6.43 -10.03
CA VAL A 22 -8.85 6.50 -8.57
C VAL A 22 -9.86 5.49 -8.01
N ASP A 23 -10.97 5.22 -8.71
CA ASP A 23 -11.95 4.21 -8.30
C ASP A 23 -11.36 2.79 -8.35
N PHE A 24 -10.48 2.54 -9.32
CA PHE A 24 -9.72 1.29 -9.37
C PHE A 24 -8.83 1.15 -8.12
N ARG A 25 -8.11 2.21 -7.73
CA ARG A 25 -7.27 2.22 -6.50
C ARG A 25 -8.12 1.98 -5.25
N LEU A 26 -9.22 2.71 -5.10
CA LEU A 26 -10.17 2.53 -3.99
C LEU A 26 -10.72 1.10 -3.92
N LYS A 27 -11.03 0.49 -5.06
CA LYS A 27 -11.47 -0.91 -5.11
C LYS A 27 -10.38 -1.86 -4.62
N GLN A 28 -9.12 -1.67 -5.03
CA GLN A 28 -8.01 -2.50 -4.54
C GLN A 28 -7.79 -2.33 -3.04
N LEU A 29 -7.82 -1.09 -2.53
CA LEU A 29 -7.67 -0.81 -1.09
C LEU A 29 -8.81 -1.43 -0.27
N ARG A 30 -10.06 -1.38 -0.75
CA ARG A 30 -11.19 -2.05 -0.08
C ARG A 30 -11.06 -3.57 -0.09
N ASN A 31 -10.57 -4.15 -1.18
CA ASN A 31 -10.29 -5.59 -1.24
C ASN A 31 -9.17 -5.98 -0.25
N LEU A 32 -8.16 -5.12 -0.10
CA LEU A 32 -7.06 -5.32 0.84
C LEU A 32 -7.53 -5.21 2.29
N LEU A 33 -8.36 -4.21 2.63
CA LEU A 33 -9.02 -4.10 3.93
C LEU A 33 -9.85 -5.35 4.24
N ARG A 34 -10.66 -5.81 3.27
CA ARG A 34 -11.45 -7.03 3.43
C ARG A 34 -10.57 -8.24 3.70
N MET A 35 -9.43 -8.37 3.00
CA MET A 35 -8.47 -9.45 3.26
C MET A 35 -7.93 -9.40 4.70
N TYR A 36 -7.63 -8.21 5.23
CA TYR A 36 -7.19 -8.08 6.63
C TYR A 36 -8.27 -8.53 7.62
N GLU A 37 -9.50 -8.07 7.43
CA GLU A 37 -10.62 -8.37 8.33
C GLU A 37 -11.02 -9.85 8.29
N GLU A 38 -11.14 -10.44 7.10
CA GLU A 38 -11.53 -11.84 6.92
C GLU A 38 -10.47 -12.82 7.43
N ASN A 39 -9.19 -12.43 7.42
CA ASN A 39 -8.07 -13.32 7.75
C ASN A 39 -7.38 -12.98 9.07
N SER A 40 -7.95 -12.08 9.89
CA SER A 40 -7.33 -11.64 11.16
C SER A 40 -6.98 -12.79 12.09
N ALA A 41 -7.83 -13.84 12.17
CA ALA A 41 -7.54 -15.01 12.98
C ALA A 41 -6.32 -15.80 12.47
N GLU A 42 -6.12 -15.89 11.15
CA GLU A 42 -4.98 -16.56 10.56
C GLU A 42 -3.71 -15.72 10.70
N MET A 43 -3.81 -14.40 10.55
CA MET A 43 -2.72 -13.45 10.79
C MET A 43 -2.15 -13.59 12.22
N VAL A 44 -3.01 -13.75 13.23
CA VAL A 44 -2.55 -14.02 14.60
C VAL A 44 -1.75 -15.33 14.68
N LYS A 45 -2.19 -16.39 14.00
CA LYS A 45 -1.50 -17.70 14.06
C LYS A 45 -0.11 -17.63 13.43
N VAL A 46 0.03 -17.00 12.26
CA VAL A 46 1.34 -16.90 11.59
C VAL A 46 2.31 -16.01 12.37
N LEU A 47 1.81 -14.92 12.98
CA LEU A 47 2.62 -14.08 13.88
C LEU A 47 3.04 -14.83 15.15
N ALA A 48 2.18 -15.69 15.70
CA ALA A 48 2.55 -16.55 16.82
C ALA A 48 3.58 -17.62 16.40
N ALA A 49 3.50 -18.14 15.18
CA ALA A 49 4.46 -19.11 14.68
C ALA A 49 5.86 -18.51 14.49
N ASP A 50 5.95 -17.33 13.87
CA ASP A 50 7.24 -16.67 13.59
C ASP A 50 7.83 -15.98 14.81
N LEU A 51 7.01 -15.28 15.61
CA LEU A 51 7.48 -14.38 16.66
C LEU A 51 7.09 -14.81 18.07
N ARG A 52 6.31 -15.88 18.22
CA ARG A 52 5.65 -16.24 19.50
C ARG A 52 4.83 -15.08 20.08
N LYS A 53 4.33 -14.21 19.19
CA LYS A 53 3.58 -13.01 19.55
C LYS A 53 2.26 -13.41 20.22
N HIS A 54 1.95 -12.78 21.34
CA HIS A 54 0.68 -12.99 22.02
C HIS A 54 -0.47 -12.43 21.16
N LYS A 55 -1.66 -13.06 21.20
CA LYS A 55 -2.81 -12.67 20.36
C LYS A 55 -3.12 -11.16 20.44
N GLN A 56 -3.18 -10.61 21.65
CA GLN A 56 -3.51 -9.20 21.88
C GLN A 56 -2.41 -8.29 21.32
N GLU A 57 -1.15 -8.70 21.40
CA GLU A 57 -0.02 -7.94 20.85
C GLU A 57 -0.06 -7.94 19.31
N ALA A 58 -0.38 -9.09 18.70
CA ALA A 58 -0.56 -9.21 17.26
C ALA A 58 -1.68 -8.29 16.73
N HIS A 59 -2.80 -8.20 17.46
CA HIS A 59 -3.88 -7.29 17.12
C HIS A 59 -3.46 -5.82 17.25
N VAL A 60 -3.01 -5.40 18.43
CA VAL A 60 -2.76 -3.99 18.72
C VAL A 60 -1.60 -3.44 17.88
N LEU A 61 -0.53 -4.21 17.70
CA LEU A 61 0.68 -3.70 17.06
C LEU A 61 0.68 -3.86 15.54
N GLU A 62 -0.02 -4.86 14.98
CA GLU A 62 0.03 -5.11 13.54
C GLU A 62 -1.35 -5.08 12.89
N ILE A 63 -2.28 -5.96 13.29
CA ILE A 63 -3.52 -6.18 12.53
C ILE A 63 -4.44 -4.95 12.59
N ASP A 64 -4.77 -4.48 13.79
CA ASP A 64 -5.67 -3.34 13.97
C ASP A 64 -5.00 -2.05 13.47
N PHE A 65 -3.68 -1.95 13.60
CA PHE A 65 -2.89 -0.86 13.03
C PHE A 65 -3.07 -0.80 11.50
N MET A 66 -2.83 -1.91 10.79
CA MET A 66 -2.99 -2.00 9.33
C MET A 66 -4.44 -1.68 8.89
N ILE A 67 -5.44 -2.20 9.61
CA ILE A 67 -6.85 -1.94 9.34
C ILE A 67 -7.17 -0.45 9.47
N ASN A 68 -6.69 0.20 10.52
CA ASN A 68 -6.95 1.62 10.74
C ASN A 68 -6.21 2.49 9.72
N ASP A 69 -4.98 2.15 9.39
CA ASP A 69 -4.18 2.86 8.37
C ASP A 69 -4.85 2.79 6.99
N ILE A 70 -5.29 1.61 6.56
CA ILE A 70 -5.95 1.48 5.25
C ILE A 70 -7.33 2.12 5.23
N ARG A 71 -8.09 2.12 6.34
CA ARG A 71 -9.35 2.87 6.45
C ARG A 71 -9.12 4.36 6.32
N ASN A 72 -8.09 4.90 6.98
CA ASN A 72 -7.71 6.29 6.86
C ASN A 72 -7.29 6.63 5.42
N THR A 73 -6.55 5.73 4.77
CA THR A 73 -6.14 5.87 3.36
C THR A 73 -7.36 5.91 2.44
N ILE A 74 -8.30 4.97 2.58
CA ILE A 74 -9.54 4.92 1.78
C ILE A 74 -10.36 6.20 1.97
N PHE A 75 -10.50 6.67 3.22
CA PHE A 75 -11.27 7.86 3.55
C PHE A 75 -10.71 9.12 2.88
N ASN A 76 -9.38 9.31 2.92
CA ASN A 76 -8.74 10.52 2.44
C ASN A 76 -8.29 10.47 0.97
N LEU A 77 -8.25 9.31 0.33
CA LEU A 77 -7.62 9.16 -0.99
C LEU A 77 -8.18 10.13 -2.04
N GLN A 78 -9.50 10.35 -2.06
CA GLN A 78 -10.10 11.28 -3.03
C GLN A 78 -9.63 12.73 -2.85
N GLU A 79 -9.34 13.14 -1.61
CA GLU A 79 -8.77 14.46 -1.35
C GLU A 79 -7.29 14.49 -1.74
N TRP A 80 -6.53 13.46 -1.35
CA TRP A 80 -5.09 13.40 -1.60
C TRP A 80 -4.71 13.40 -3.08
N VAL A 81 -5.56 12.88 -3.98
CA VAL A 81 -5.28 12.88 -5.43
C VAL A 81 -5.59 14.19 -6.12
N LYS A 82 -6.29 15.13 -5.46
CA LYS A 82 -6.64 16.41 -6.08
C LYS A 82 -5.38 17.23 -6.37
N PRO A 83 -5.35 17.99 -7.48
CA PRO A 83 -4.30 18.96 -7.73
C PRO A 83 -4.26 20.01 -6.61
N GLU A 84 -3.07 20.30 -6.11
CA GLU A 84 -2.88 21.34 -5.10
C GLU A 84 -2.63 22.69 -5.79
N LYS A 85 -3.09 23.77 -5.17
CA LYS A 85 -2.86 25.15 -5.65
C LYS A 85 -1.89 25.84 -4.70
N PRO A 86 -0.59 25.90 -5.03
CA PRO A 86 0.39 26.58 -4.18
C PRO A 86 0.18 28.11 -4.23
N GLU A 87 0.84 28.80 -3.31
CA GLU A 87 0.89 30.26 -3.31
C GLU A 87 1.55 30.79 -4.60
N LYS A 88 1.02 31.88 -5.13
CA LYS A 88 1.52 32.55 -6.33
C LYS A 88 2.44 33.71 -5.97
N THR A 89 3.41 33.96 -6.82
CA THR A 89 4.26 35.15 -6.77
C THR A 89 3.78 36.19 -7.77
N MET A 90 4.29 37.43 -7.69
CA MET A 90 3.92 38.50 -8.62
C MET A 90 4.18 38.14 -10.09
N VAL A 91 5.22 37.34 -10.36
CA VAL A 91 5.62 36.92 -11.71
C VAL A 91 4.56 36.02 -12.37
N ASN A 92 3.83 35.24 -11.57
CA ASN A 92 2.85 34.26 -12.06
C ASN A 92 1.42 34.53 -11.57
N ILE A 93 1.12 35.78 -11.17
CA ILE A 93 -0.15 36.14 -10.54
C ILE A 93 -1.37 35.87 -11.44
N MET A 94 -1.21 36.03 -12.76
CA MET A 94 -2.25 35.77 -13.77
C MET A 94 -2.29 34.30 -14.25
N ASP A 95 -1.33 33.46 -13.86
CA ASP A 95 -1.21 32.08 -14.35
C ASP A 95 -2.00 31.09 -13.47
N GLY A 96 -2.40 29.95 -14.04
CA GLY A 96 -2.89 28.80 -13.26
C GLY A 96 -1.72 27.96 -12.75
N VAL A 97 -1.42 28.00 -11.46
CA VAL A 97 -0.34 27.20 -10.85
C VAL A 97 -0.94 26.02 -10.10
N TYR A 98 -0.48 24.80 -10.42
CA TYR A 98 -0.98 23.55 -9.86
C TYR A 98 0.16 22.56 -9.61
N ILE A 99 0.02 21.75 -8.56
CA ILE A 99 0.87 20.60 -8.29
C ILE A 99 0.03 19.34 -8.51
N TYR A 100 0.43 18.52 -9.49
CA TYR A 100 -0.17 17.23 -9.77
C TYR A 100 0.68 16.11 -9.17
N LYS A 101 0.02 15.11 -8.58
CA LYS A 101 0.65 13.91 -8.02
C LYS A 101 0.48 12.76 -8.99
N ASP A 102 1.58 12.28 -9.56
CA ASP A 102 1.57 11.17 -10.52
C ASP A 102 2.33 9.96 -9.95
N PRO A 103 1.88 8.72 -10.25
CA PRO A 103 2.55 7.50 -9.77
C PRO A 103 3.94 7.35 -10.39
N TYR A 104 4.86 6.76 -9.62
CA TYR A 104 6.24 6.50 -10.07
C TYR A 104 6.37 5.29 -11.00
N GLY A 105 5.49 4.29 -10.88
CA GLY A 105 5.51 3.10 -11.73
C GLY A 105 5.37 1.80 -10.96
N VAL A 106 6.45 1.02 -10.94
CA VAL A 106 6.55 -0.24 -10.21
C VAL A 106 7.39 -0.02 -8.95
N VAL A 107 6.82 -0.33 -7.80
CA VAL A 107 7.46 -0.18 -6.49
C VAL A 107 7.78 -1.58 -5.93
N LEU A 108 9.00 -1.76 -5.44
CA LEU A 108 9.37 -2.94 -4.67
C LEU A 108 9.27 -2.62 -3.17
N VAL A 109 8.45 -3.38 -2.45
CA VAL A 109 8.38 -3.33 -0.99
C VAL A 109 9.13 -4.52 -0.43
N ILE A 110 10.19 -4.24 0.35
CA ILE A 110 10.99 -5.25 1.06
C ILE A 110 10.60 -5.19 2.53
N GLY A 111 9.93 -6.23 3.01
CA GLY A 111 9.47 -6.33 4.40
C GLY A 111 10.59 -6.73 5.36
N ALA A 112 10.51 -6.28 6.61
CA ALA A 112 11.35 -6.75 7.71
C ALA A 112 10.60 -7.77 8.58
N TRP A 113 11.31 -8.52 9.43
CA TRP A 113 10.75 -9.69 10.14
C TRP A 113 10.09 -9.38 11.50
N ASN A 114 10.39 -8.24 12.13
CA ASN A 114 9.96 -7.96 13.51
C ASN A 114 8.49 -7.52 13.63
N TYR A 115 7.95 -6.96 12.55
CA TYR A 115 6.51 -6.70 12.34
C TYR A 115 6.17 -7.08 10.89
N PRO A 116 6.18 -8.38 10.58
CA PRO A 116 6.28 -8.86 9.21
C PRO A 116 5.03 -8.58 8.38
N LEU A 117 3.87 -8.41 9.02
CA LEU A 117 2.67 -7.94 8.34
C LEU A 117 2.71 -6.43 8.16
N GLN A 118 2.88 -5.67 9.25
CA GLN A 118 2.79 -4.19 9.22
C GLN A 118 3.84 -3.56 8.30
N LEU A 119 5.12 -3.93 8.45
CA LEU A 119 6.23 -3.34 7.69
C LEU A 119 6.22 -3.73 6.21
N THR A 120 5.40 -4.71 5.84
CA THR A 120 5.21 -5.14 4.46
C THR A 120 3.94 -4.51 3.88
N LEU A 121 2.80 -4.65 4.55
CA LEU A 121 1.49 -4.37 3.98
C LEU A 121 1.06 -2.90 4.07
N VAL A 122 1.54 -2.14 5.06
CA VAL A 122 1.29 -0.69 5.13
C VAL A 122 1.95 0.05 3.95
N PRO A 123 3.24 -0.17 3.63
CA PRO A 123 3.84 0.40 2.42
C PRO A 123 3.13 -0.03 1.13
N VAL A 124 2.64 -1.28 1.06
CA VAL A 124 1.86 -1.78 -0.09
C VAL A 124 0.58 -0.98 -0.28
N ALA A 125 -0.17 -0.73 0.80
CA ALA A 125 -1.39 0.09 0.75
C ALA A 125 -1.08 1.50 0.24
N GLY A 126 -0.02 2.14 0.75
CA GLY A 126 0.44 3.46 0.28
C GLY A 126 0.85 3.47 -1.20
N ALA A 127 1.54 2.43 -1.67
CA ALA A 127 1.93 2.29 -3.07
C ALA A 127 0.72 2.10 -4.01
N ILE A 128 -0.29 1.33 -3.58
CA ILE A 128 -1.56 1.19 -4.31
C ILE A 128 -2.32 2.52 -4.34
N ALA A 129 -2.42 3.22 -3.21
CA ALA A 129 -3.09 4.50 -3.08
C ALA A 129 -2.50 5.56 -4.03
N SER A 130 -1.17 5.63 -4.11
CA SER A 130 -0.44 6.51 -5.02
C SER A 130 -0.53 6.11 -6.49
N GLY A 131 -1.06 4.92 -6.82
CA GLY A 131 -1.32 4.46 -8.18
C GLY A 131 -0.21 3.63 -8.81
N ASN A 132 0.68 3.08 -7.99
CA ASN A 132 1.78 2.22 -8.44
C ASN A 132 1.34 0.75 -8.57
N CYS A 133 2.04 0.00 -9.40
CA CYS A 133 2.10 -1.45 -9.30
C CYS A 133 3.12 -1.84 -8.22
N VAL A 134 2.89 -2.93 -7.49
CA VAL A 134 3.72 -3.29 -6.34
C VAL A 134 4.21 -4.71 -6.46
N LEU A 135 5.51 -4.90 -6.27
CA LEU A 135 6.15 -6.19 -6.02
C LEU A 135 6.48 -6.28 -4.53
N ILE A 136 6.16 -7.41 -3.91
CA ILE A 136 6.34 -7.61 -2.48
C ILE A 136 7.42 -8.67 -2.29
N LYS A 137 8.42 -8.37 -1.46
CA LYS A 137 9.42 -9.33 -1.00
C LYS A 137 9.36 -9.39 0.53
N PRO A 138 8.57 -10.32 1.10
CA PRO A 138 8.54 -10.55 2.54
C PRO A 138 9.91 -11.00 3.07
N SER A 139 10.11 -10.89 4.38
CA SER A 139 11.35 -11.33 5.02
C SER A 139 11.37 -12.85 5.18
N GLU A 140 12.39 -13.50 4.63
CA GLU A 140 12.63 -14.94 4.80
C GLU A 140 12.79 -15.40 6.26
N VAL A 141 13.11 -14.47 7.17
CA VAL A 141 13.24 -14.72 8.62
C VAL A 141 11.87 -14.91 9.31
N ALA A 142 10.77 -14.51 8.68
CA ALA A 142 9.39 -14.72 9.14
C ALA A 142 8.62 -15.60 8.12
N PRO A 143 8.97 -16.89 8.01
CA PRO A 143 8.49 -17.75 6.93
C PRO A 143 7.01 -18.14 7.02
N ALA A 144 6.41 -18.19 8.21
CA ALA A 144 4.97 -18.47 8.31
C ALA A 144 4.12 -17.30 7.81
N THR A 145 4.66 -16.07 7.90
CA THR A 145 4.02 -14.84 7.43
C THR A 145 4.22 -14.59 5.92
N SER A 146 5.25 -15.18 5.31
CA SER A 146 5.73 -14.88 3.94
C SER A 146 4.91 -15.50 2.82
#